data_AF-A0A2W6PGJ4-F1
#
_entry.id   AF-A0A2W6PGJ4-F1
#
_cell.length_a   1.000
_cell.length_b   1.000
_cell.length_c   1.000
_cell.angle_alpha   90.00
_cell.angle_beta   90.00
_cell.angle_gamma   90.00
#
_symmetry.space_group_name_H-M   'P 1'
#
loop_
_entity.id
_entity.type
_entity.pdbx_description
1 polymer ?
#
loop_
_entity_poly.entity_id
_entity_poly.type
_entity_poly.pdbx_seq_one_letter_code
_entity_poly.pdbx_strand_id
1 'polypeptide(L)'
;MTDNPNKKTFWDKVHLDPTMLLILLALLVYSALVIWSASGQDIGMMERKIGQIAMGLVIMVVMAQIPPRIYEGWAPYLYII
;
A
#
# COMPACT_ATOMS: atom_id res chain seq x y z
N MET A 1 -13.59 36.99 -17.93
CA MET A 1 -12.64 36.23 -17.08
C MET A 1 -13.20 34.83 -17.00
N THR A 2 -12.56 33.87 -17.68
CA THR A 2 -13.07 32.49 -17.80
C THR A 2 -12.68 31.70 -16.56
N ASP A 3 -13.57 31.67 -15.57
CA ASP A 3 -13.46 30.77 -14.43
C ASP A 3 -13.80 29.35 -14.91
N ASN A 4 -12.77 28.52 -15.06
CA ASN A 4 -12.90 27.11 -15.39
C ASN A 4 -13.13 26.34 -14.08
N PRO A 5 -14.38 26.01 -13.69
CA PRO A 5 -14.60 25.40 -12.40
C PRO A 5 -14.21 23.93 -12.52
N ASN A 6 -13.43 23.47 -11.55
CA ASN A 6 -13.52 22.08 -11.11
C ASN A 6 -13.03 21.03 -12.12
N LYS A 7 -11.75 21.10 -12.48
CA LYS A 7 -10.99 19.86 -12.69
C LYS A 7 -10.81 19.25 -11.29
N LYS A 8 -11.84 18.54 -10.80
CA LYS A 8 -11.73 17.67 -9.63
C LYS A 8 -10.81 16.53 -10.05
N THR A 9 -9.53 16.84 -9.99
CA THR A 9 -8.40 16.00 -10.31
C THR A 9 -8.66 14.66 -9.65
N PHE A 10 -8.61 13.57 -10.42
CA PHE A 10 -8.79 12.19 -9.92
C PHE A 10 -7.94 11.90 -8.67
N TRP A 11 -6.84 12.64 -8.50
CA TRP A 11 -5.94 12.68 -7.35
C TRP A 11 -6.55 13.20 -6.03
N ASP A 12 -7.68 13.90 -6.06
CA ASP A 12 -8.34 14.47 -4.87
C ASP A 12 -9.31 13.47 -4.20
N LYS A 13 -9.64 12.37 -4.91
CA LYS A 13 -10.49 11.28 -4.41
C LYS A 13 -9.70 10.05 -3.97
N VAL A 14 -8.45 9.92 -4.41
CA VAL A 14 -7.61 8.76 -4.11
C VAL A 14 -6.75 9.12 -2.91
N HIS A 15 -7.07 8.55 -1.74
CA HIS A 15 -6.28 8.67 -0.49
C HIS A 15 -4.88 8.03 -0.58
N LEU A 16 -4.52 7.52 -1.74
CA LEU A 16 -3.24 6.86 -1.99
C LEU A 16 -2.26 7.92 -2.50
N ASP A 17 -1.41 8.42 -1.61
CA ASP A 17 -0.33 9.32 -1.98
C ASP A 17 0.66 8.59 -2.92
N PRO A 18 0.76 9.01 -4.20
CA PRO A 18 1.64 8.35 -5.17
C PRO A 18 3.10 8.34 -4.73
N THR A 19 3.51 9.35 -3.96
CA THR A 19 4.88 9.49 -3.47
C THR A 19 5.19 8.38 -2.47
N MET A 20 4.30 8.17 -1.50
CA MET A 20 4.39 7.08 -0.53
C MET A 20 4.37 5.72 -1.22
N LEU A 21 3.49 5.53 -2.19
CA LEU A 21 3.42 4.27 -2.94
C LEU A 21 4.71 3.96 -3.69
N LEU A 22 5.32 4.96 -4.32
CA LEU A 22 6.59 4.80 -5.04
C LEU A 22 7.72 4.40 -4.09
N ILE A 23 7.85 5.10 -2.95
CA ILE A 23 8.85 4.78 -1.92
C ILE A 23 8.64 3.36 -1.37
N LEU A 24 7.39 2.97 -1.10
CA LEU A 24 7.05 1.62 -0.64
C LEU A 24 7.42 0.57 -1.68
N LEU A 25 7.10 0.77 -2.97
CA LEU A 25 7.49 -0.16 -4.03
C LEU A 25 9.02 -0.28 -4.15
N ALA A 26 9.76 0.83 -4.07
CA ALA A 26 11.21 0.80 -4.07
C ALA A 26 11.77 -0.04 -2.91
N LEU A 27 11.19 0.11 -1.72
CA LEU A 27 11.56 -0.66 -0.53
C LEU A 27 11.22 -2.16 -0.69
N LEU A 28 10.08 -2.49 -1.28
CA LEU A 28 9.66 -3.87 -1.53
C LEU A 28 10.58 -4.56 -2.55
N VAL A 29 10.96 -3.86 -3.62
CA VAL A 29 11.93 -4.36 -4.61
C VAL A 29 13.29 -4.59 -3.93
N TYR A 30 13.77 -3.61 -3.16
CA TYR A 30 15.01 -3.77 -2.41
C TYR A 30 14.95 -4.96 -1.43
N SER A 31 13.85 -5.12 -0.70
CA SER A 31 13.63 -6.26 0.19
C SER A 31 13.67 -7.60 -0.54
N ALA A 32 13.09 -7.67 -1.75
CA ALA A 32 13.11 -8.87 -2.57
C ALA A 32 14.55 -9.20 -3.06
N LEU A 33 15.32 -8.18 -3.46
CA LEU A 33 16.73 -8.34 -3.83
C LEU A 33 17.59 -8.83 -2.66
N VAL A 34 17.37 -8.28 -1.46
CA VAL A 34 18.06 -8.72 -0.24
C VAL A 34 17.75 -10.18 0.10
N ILE A 35 16.48 -10.58 0.03
CA ILE A 35 16.08 -11.98 0.26
C ILE A 35 16.68 -12.91 -0.80
N TRP A 36 16.67 -12.50 -2.07
CA TRP A 36 17.28 -13.26 -3.15
C TRP A 36 18.76 -13.51 -2.89
N SER A 37 19.48 -12.47 -2.48
CA SER A 37 20.91 -12.57 -2.15
C SER A 37 21.17 -13.39 -0.88
N ALA A 38 20.31 -13.29 0.13
CA ALA A 38 20.48 -14.00 1.41
C ALA A 38 20.07 -15.48 1.33
N SER A 39 19.11 -15.82 0.47
CA SER A 39 18.58 -17.18 0.32
C SER A 39 19.42 -18.07 -0.60
N GLY A 40 20.50 -17.55 -1.20
CA GLY A 40 21.31 -18.32 -2.13
C GLY A 40 20.57 -18.64 -3.44
N GLN A 41 19.72 -17.72 -3.92
CA GLN A 41 18.90 -17.91 -5.13
C GLN A 41 17.83 -19.02 -5.01
N ASP A 42 17.32 -19.25 -3.80
CA ASP A 42 16.21 -20.18 -3.57
C ASP A 42 14.90 -19.65 -4.18
N ILE A 43 14.44 -20.34 -5.23
CA ILE A 43 13.23 -19.99 -5.96
C ILE A 43 11.98 -20.13 -5.08
N GLY A 44 11.93 -21.14 -4.21
CA GLY A 44 10.79 -21.37 -3.32
C GLY A 44 10.65 -20.28 -2.25
N MET A 45 11.77 -19.78 -1.72
CA MET A 45 11.75 -18.62 -0.82
C MET A 45 11.30 -17.35 -1.54
N MET A 46 11.75 -17.15 -2.78
CA MET A 46 11.36 -16.00 -3.59
C MET A 46 9.88 -16.03 -3.95
N GLU A 47 9.32 -17.18 -4.32
CA GLU A 47 7.89 -17.33 -4.61
C GLU A 47 7.02 -16.94 -3.41
N ARG A 48 7.39 -17.43 -2.22
CA ARG A 48 6.70 -17.06 -0.96
C ARG A 48 6.83 -15.56 -0.69
N LYS A 49 8.01 -14.97 -0.92
CA LYS A 49 8.24 -13.52 -0.73
C LYS A 49 7.38 -12.70 -1.68
N ILE A 50 7.31 -13.06 -2.96
CA ILE A 50 6.48 -12.37 -3.96
C ILE A 50 5.01 -12.51 -3.60
N GLY A 51 4.56 -13.71 -3.20
CA GLY A 51 3.19 -13.93 -2.74
C GLY A 51 2.82 -13.07 -1.54
N GLN A 52 3.71 -12.94 -0.56
CA GLN A 52 3.53 -12.05 0.60
C GLN A 52 3.45 -10.57 0.20
N ILE A 53 4.34 -10.12 -0.70
CA ILE A 53 4.33 -8.74 -1.20
C ILE A 53 3.02 -8.45 -1.94
N ALA A 54 2.60 -9.34 -2.84
CA ALA A 54 1.37 -9.20 -3.60
C ALA A 54 0.14 -9.15 -2.68
N MET A 55 0.04 -10.07 -1.72
CA MET A 55 -1.04 -10.08 -0.74
C MET A 55 -1.06 -8.80 0.12
N GLY A 56 0.10 -8.35 0.58
CA GLY A 56 0.22 -7.11 1.36
C GLY A 56 -0.23 -5.88 0.56
N LEU A 57 0.15 -5.78 -0.72
CA LEU A 57 -0.28 -4.69 -1.59
C LEU A 57 -1.80 -4.72 -1.83
N VAL A 58 -2.39 -5.90 -2.04
CA VAL A 58 -3.85 -6.04 -2.18
C VAL A 58 -4.57 -5.58 -0.91
N ILE A 59 -4.12 -6.04 0.27
CA ILE A 59 -4.72 -5.63 1.55
C ILE A 59 -4.59 -4.12 1.75
N MET A 60 -3.42 -3.55 1.46
CA MET A 60 -3.19 -2.11 1.55
C MET A 60 -4.17 -1.33 0.66
N VAL A 61 -4.36 -1.76 -0.59
CA VAL A 61 -5.29 -1.10 -1.52
C VAL A 61 -6.74 -1.21 -1.04
N VAL A 62 -7.15 -2.38 -0.55
CA VAL A 62 -8.50 -2.58 0.00
C VAL A 62 -8.73 -1.68 1.23
N MET A 63 -7.78 -1.66 2.16
CA MET A 63 -7.86 -0.84 3.37
C MET A 63 -7.80 0.66 3.06
N ALA A 64 -7.04 1.08 2.05
CA ALA A 64 -6.96 2.47 1.62
C ALA A 64 -8.27 3.00 1.01
N GLN A 65 -9.16 2.12 0.54
CA GLN A 65 -10.49 2.53 0.07
C GLN A 65 -11.47 2.78 1.22
N ILE A 66 -11.18 2.29 2.42
CA ILE A 66 -12.04 2.47 3.60
C ILE A 66 -11.80 3.87 4.16
N PRO A 67 -12.83 4.72 4.31
CA PRO A 67 -12.66 6.07 4.82
C PRO A 67 -12.21 6.09 6.31
N PRO A 68 -11.39 7.07 6.71
CA PRO A 68 -10.86 7.20 8.08
C PRO A 68 -11.92 7.10 9.20
N ARG A 69 -13.13 7.59 8.93
CA ARG A 69 -14.25 7.62 9.88
C ARG A 69 -14.73 6.24 10.32
N ILE A 70 -14.55 5.20 9.49
CA ILE A 70 -14.86 3.82 9.90
C ILE A 70 -13.82 3.36 10.92
N TYR A 71 -12.54 3.65 10.70
CA TYR A 71 -11.49 3.31 11.64
C TYR A 71 -11.66 4.02 12.99
N GLU A 72 -12.10 5.28 13.02
CA GLU A 72 -12.41 6.00 14.25
C GLU A 72 -13.48 5.30 15.10
N GLY A 73 -14.53 4.74 14.48
CA GLY A 73 -15.57 4.00 15.19
C GLY A 73 -15.10 2.66 15.76
N TRP A 74 -14.06 2.06 15.16
CA TRP A 74 -13.48 0.78 15.58
C TRP A 74 -12.36 0.96 16.61
N ALA A 75 -11.76 2.15 16.70
CA ALA A 75 -10.65 2.44 17.59
C ALA A 75 -10.91 2.07 19.07
N PRO A 76 -12.09 2.32 19.67
CA PRO A 76 -12.35 1.92 21.05
C PRO A 76 -12.33 0.40 21.24
N TYR A 77 -12.92 -0.34 20.29
CA TYR A 77 -12.99 -1.80 20.37
C TYR A 77 -11.61 -2.44 20.18
N LEU A 78 -10.82 -1.94 19.23
CA LEU A 78 -9.47 -2.44 18.97
C LEU A 78 -8.45 -2.07 20.05
N TYR A 79 -8.67 -0.97 20.78
CA TYR A 79 -7.77 -0.54 21.85
C TYR A 79 -8.02 -1.25 23.18
N ILE A 80 -9.27 -1.63 23.46
CA ILE A 80 -9.65 -2.28 24.72
C ILE A 80 -9.34 -3.79 24.70
N ILE A 81 -9.35 -4.42 23.52
CA ILE A 81 -9.04 -5.84 23.32
C ILE A 81 -7.53 -6.09 23.28
#